data_AF-A0A0F9GR55-F1
#
_entry.id   AF-A0A0F9GR55-F1
#
_cell.length_a   1.000
_cell.length_b   1.000
_cell.length_c   1.000
_cell.angle_alpha   90.00
_cell.angle_beta   90.00
_cell.angle_gamma   90.00
#
_symmetry.space_group_name_H-M   'P 1'
#
loop_
_entity.id
_entity.type
_entity.pdbx_description
1 polymer ?
#
loop_
_entity_poly.entity_id
_entity_poly.type
_entity_poly.pdbx_seq_one_letter_code
_entity_poly.pdbx_strand_id
1 'polypeptide(L)'
;SLKALLKLPLEAIEFAAYGGTNFALVELMRADDQVRKFYEPASQVGHDAVEMTETINRLIDTEKETRCRQLIISGGIKSFLDGYYLIKKSKLPAIYGQASSFLQYARGDYKILREFVSHQVSGLRLAEAYLTLKED
;
A
#
# COMPACT_ATOMS: atom_id res chain seq x y z
N SER A 1 6.85 5.42 -15.37
CA SER A 1 6.50 6.30 -14.23
C SER A 1 5.01 6.19 -13.94
N LEU A 2 4.54 6.55 -12.73
CA LEU A 2 3.10 6.55 -12.39
C LEU A 2 2.26 7.35 -13.38
N LYS A 3 2.75 8.54 -13.81
CA LYS A 3 2.13 9.35 -14.86
C LYS A 3 1.87 8.59 -16.17
N ALA A 4 2.82 7.76 -16.61
CA ALA A 4 2.65 6.98 -17.83
C ALA A 4 1.60 5.87 -17.64
N LEU A 5 1.59 5.21 -16.48
CA LEU A 5 0.62 4.16 -16.15
C LEU A 5 -0.80 4.72 -16.04
N LEU A 6 -0.97 5.92 -15.46
CA LEU A 6 -2.28 6.57 -15.35
C LEU A 6 -2.93 6.86 -16.72
N LYS A 7 -2.15 6.99 -17.80
CA LYS A 7 -2.65 7.22 -19.16
C LYS A 7 -3.06 5.94 -19.89
N LEU A 8 -2.71 4.78 -19.35
CA LEU A 8 -3.12 3.50 -19.90
C LEU A 8 -4.52 3.15 -19.38
N PRO A 9 -5.35 2.43 -20.16
CA PRO A 9 -6.67 1.96 -19.73
C PRO A 9 -6.54 0.76 -18.79
N LEU A 10 -5.81 0.93 -17.69
CA LEU A 10 -5.64 -0.10 -16.66
C LEU A 10 -6.85 -0.15 -15.76
N GLU A 11 -7.21 -1.35 -15.33
CA GLU A 11 -8.22 -1.51 -14.29
C GLU A 11 -7.69 -0.95 -12.97
N ALA A 12 -6.54 -1.46 -12.51
CA ALA A 12 -5.92 -0.99 -11.28
C ALA A 12 -4.41 -0.86 -11.40
N ILE A 13 -3.84 0.05 -10.61
CA ILE A 13 -2.42 0.06 -10.27
C ILE A 13 -2.29 -0.35 -8.81
N GLU A 14 -1.51 -1.39 -8.53
CA GLU A 14 -1.11 -1.75 -7.17
C GLU A 14 0.20 -1.04 -6.80
N PHE A 15 0.24 -0.43 -5.61
CA PHE A 15 1.41 0.34 -5.19
C PHE A 15 2.60 -0.53 -4.76
N ALA A 16 2.37 -1.58 -3.96
CA ALA A 16 3.43 -2.35 -3.32
C ALA A 16 4.52 -1.45 -2.70
N ALA A 17 4.06 -0.41 -2.00
CA ALA A 17 4.89 0.70 -1.53
C ALA A 17 5.91 0.27 -0.45
N TYR A 18 6.89 1.15 -0.23
CA TYR A 18 7.83 1.04 0.87
C TYR A 18 7.14 1.13 2.24
N GLY A 19 7.78 0.59 3.28
CA GLY A 19 7.29 0.58 4.67
C GLY A 19 6.69 -0.75 5.14
N GLY A 20 6.52 -1.72 4.24
CA GLY A 20 6.07 -3.09 4.53
C GLY A 20 7.18 -4.12 4.40
N THR A 21 6.95 -5.16 3.59
CA THR A 21 8.00 -6.12 3.25
C THR A 21 9.03 -5.44 2.35
N ASN A 22 10.27 -5.33 2.81
CA ASN A 22 11.36 -4.75 2.06
C ASN A 22 12.08 -5.82 1.24
N PHE A 23 11.71 -5.99 -0.03
CA PHE A 23 12.30 -7.01 -0.90
C PHE A 23 13.78 -6.78 -1.20
N ALA A 24 14.24 -5.53 -1.25
CA ALA A 24 15.67 -5.24 -1.35
C ALA A 24 16.42 -5.79 -0.13
N LEU A 25 15.89 -5.60 1.08
CA LEU A 25 16.47 -6.19 2.29
C LEU A 25 16.40 -7.73 2.27
N VAL A 26 15.28 -8.32 1.83
CA VAL A 26 15.15 -9.78 1.69
C VAL A 26 16.22 -10.37 0.76
N GLU A 27 16.48 -9.73 -0.38
CA GLU A 27 17.51 -10.19 -1.31
C GLU A 27 18.93 -9.94 -0.77
N LEU A 28 19.17 -8.84 -0.03
CA LEU A 28 20.45 -8.62 0.68
C LEU A 28 20.70 -9.67 1.78
N MET A 29 19.66 -10.19 2.43
CA MET A 29 19.77 -11.28 3.39
C MET A 29 20.15 -12.62 2.72
N ARG A 30 19.84 -12.78 1.42
CA ARG A 30 20.22 -13.95 0.61
C ARG A 30 21.61 -13.84 0.00
N ALA A 31 22.15 -12.63 -0.09
CA ALA A 31 23.45 -12.35 -0.67
C ALA A 31 24.63 -12.61 0.31
N ASP A 32 25.85 -12.64 -0.24
CA ASP A 32 27.08 -12.66 0.56
C ASP A 32 27.36 -11.32 1.26
N ASP A 33 28.31 -11.32 2.18
CA ASP A 33 28.63 -10.17 3.02
C ASP A 33 29.20 -8.97 2.25
N GLN A 34 29.86 -9.18 1.11
CA GLN A 34 30.39 -8.09 0.29
C GLN A 34 29.23 -7.38 -0.40
N VAL A 35 28.39 -8.12 -1.10
CA VAL A 35 27.18 -7.59 -1.77
C VAL A 35 26.29 -6.88 -0.75
N ARG A 36 26.07 -7.49 0.42
CA ARG A 36 25.28 -6.88 1.48
C ARG A 36 25.82 -5.51 1.89
N LYS A 37 27.14 -5.38 2.13
CA LYS A 37 27.76 -4.10 2.52
C LYS A 37 27.67 -3.03 1.43
N PHE A 38 27.88 -3.39 0.17
CA PHE A 38 27.87 -2.42 -0.93
C PHE A 38 26.46 -1.93 -1.28
N TYR A 39 25.44 -2.78 -1.16
CA TYR A 39 24.08 -2.48 -1.63
C TYR A 39 23.07 -2.22 -0.52
N GLU A 40 23.47 -2.23 0.76
CA GLU A 40 22.59 -1.91 1.90
C GLU A 40 21.79 -0.60 1.74
N PRO A 41 22.36 0.50 1.21
CA PRO A 41 21.60 1.74 0.98
C PRO A 41 20.42 1.58 0.02
N ALA A 42 20.46 0.62 -0.91
CA ALA A 42 19.35 0.36 -1.83
C ALA A 42 18.08 -0.11 -1.10
N SER A 43 18.22 -0.66 0.11
CA SER A 43 17.07 -1.04 0.94
C SER A 43 16.24 0.15 1.42
N GLN A 44 16.77 1.37 1.38
CA GLN A 44 16.06 2.59 1.80
C GLN A 44 15.40 3.32 0.62
N VAL A 45 15.51 2.79 -0.60
CA VAL A 45 14.98 3.43 -1.80
C VAL A 45 13.54 2.97 -2.05
N GLY A 46 12.62 3.94 -2.15
CA GLY A 46 11.23 3.70 -2.50
C GLY A 46 10.34 4.80 -1.94
N HIS A 47 9.11 4.88 -2.46
CA HIS A 47 8.08 5.76 -1.91
C HIS A 47 7.18 4.97 -0.97
N ASP A 48 6.76 5.60 0.13
CA ASP A 48 5.72 5.01 0.98
C ASP A 48 4.31 5.19 0.38
N ALA A 49 3.33 4.52 0.97
CA ALA A 49 1.96 4.53 0.45
C ALA A 49 1.31 5.93 0.49
N VAL A 50 1.68 6.79 1.43
CA VAL A 50 1.16 8.16 1.54
C VAL A 50 1.74 9.01 0.42
N GLU A 51 3.06 8.99 0.23
CA GLU A 51 3.76 9.71 -0.84
C GLU A 51 3.25 9.32 -2.23
N MET A 52 3.02 8.02 -2.46
CA MET A 52 2.47 7.54 -3.72
C MET A 52 1.02 8.03 -3.94
N THR A 53 0.19 8.01 -2.88
CA THR A 53 -1.19 8.52 -2.93
C THR A 53 -1.22 10.01 -3.26
N GLU A 54 -0.39 10.81 -2.59
CA GLU A 54 -0.29 12.25 -2.84
C GLU A 54 0.26 12.57 -4.23
N THR A 55 1.18 11.74 -4.73
CA THR A 55 1.69 11.87 -6.09
C THR A 55 0.61 11.58 -7.13
N ILE A 56 -0.19 10.52 -6.95
CA ILE A 56 -1.34 10.22 -7.81
C ILE A 56 -2.35 11.38 -7.77
N ASN A 57 -2.69 11.89 -6.58
CA ASN A 57 -3.63 13.00 -6.44
C ASN A 57 -3.17 14.25 -7.21
N ARG A 58 -1.89 14.64 -7.08
CA ARG A 58 -1.33 15.75 -7.86
C ARG A 58 -1.34 15.49 -9.36
N LEU A 59 -1.04 14.26 -9.78
CA LEU A 59 -1.09 13.90 -11.20
C LEU A 59 -2.51 13.97 -11.76
N ILE A 60 -3.52 13.56 -10.99
CA ILE A 60 -4.93 13.69 -11.39
C ILE A 60 -5.32 15.15 -11.59
N ASP A 61 -4.82 16.05 -10.73
CA ASP A 61 -5.10 17.49 -10.83
C ASP A 61 -4.39 18.17 -12.00
N THR A 62 -3.27 17.62 -12.46
CA THR A 62 -2.39 18.27 -13.45
C THR A 62 -2.46 17.64 -14.83
N GLU A 63 -2.84 16.38 -14.95
CA GLU A 63 -2.92 15.67 -16.22
C GLU A 63 -4.32 15.77 -16.82
N LYS A 64 -4.38 16.12 -18.12
CA LYS A 64 -5.66 16.23 -18.85
C LYS A 64 -6.36 14.89 -19.07
N GLU A 65 -5.64 13.78 -18.97
CA GLU A 65 -6.15 12.45 -19.28
C GLU A 65 -5.62 11.42 -18.28
N THR A 66 -6.54 10.83 -17.52
CA THR A 66 -6.32 9.66 -16.66
C THR A 66 -7.30 8.58 -17.08
N ARG A 67 -6.77 7.43 -17.51
CA ARG A 67 -7.52 6.27 -18.01
C ARG A 67 -7.50 5.07 -17.06
N CYS A 68 -6.61 5.08 -16.06
CA CYS A 68 -6.63 4.10 -14.97
C CYS A 68 -7.93 4.25 -14.15
N ARG A 69 -8.59 3.13 -13.82
CA ARG A 69 -9.89 3.16 -13.13
C ARG A 69 -9.78 3.27 -11.61
N GLN A 70 -8.83 2.55 -11.01
CA GLN A 70 -8.73 2.45 -9.56
C GLN A 70 -7.31 2.13 -9.08
N LEU A 71 -7.13 2.11 -7.76
CA LEU A 71 -5.86 1.82 -7.09
C LEU A 71 -6.01 0.66 -6.10
N ILE A 72 -4.93 -0.12 -5.95
CA ILE A 72 -4.73 -1.02 -4.82
C ILE A 72 -3.59 -0.45 -3.99
N ILE A 73 -3.94 0.19 -2.88
CA ILE A 73 -2.97 0.84 -1.99
C ILE A 73 -2.41 -0.22 -1.05
N SER A 74 -1.21 -0.71 -1.34
CA SER A 74 -0.52 -1.74 -0.56
C SER A 74 0.91 -1.31 -0.24
N GLY A 75 1.55 -2.03 0.67
CA GLY A 75 2.88 -1.68 1.20
C GLY A 75 2.79 -0.85 2.48
N GLY A 76 3.30 -1.42 3.58
CA GLY A 76 3.35 -0.73 4.88
C GLY A 76 2.02 -0.52 5.59
N ILE A 77 0.90 -1.06 5.07
CA ILE A 77 -0.42 -0.97 5.71
C ILE A 77 -0.48 -1.87 6.95
N LYS A 78 -0.58 -1.29 8.14
CA LYS A 78 -0.54 -2.04 9.42
C LYS A 78 -1.93 -2.26 10.01
N SER A 79 -2.86 -1.34 9.77
CA SER A 79 -4.20 -1.36 10.35
C SER A 79 -5.31 -0.99 9.35
N PHE A 80 -6.56 -1.27 9.73
CA PHE A 80 -7.73 -0.81 8.99
C PHE A 80 -7.84 0.72 8.97
N LEU A 81 -7.24 1.43 9.95
CA LEU A 81 -7.21 2.89 9.98
C LEU A 81 -6.26 3.46 8.94
N ASP A 82 -5.10 2.83 8.74
CA ASP A 82 -4.17 3.20 7.66
C ASP A 82 -4.86 3.01 6.31
N GLY A 83 -5.51 1.86 6.15
CA GLY A 83 -6.28 1.54 4.95
C GLY A 83 -7.42 2.53 4.69
N TYR A 84 -8.22 2.83 5.72
CA TYR A 84 -9.29 3.81 5.66
C TYR A 84 -8.78 5.20 5.25
N TYR A 85 -7.72 5.67 5.92
CA TYR A 85 -7.13 6.97 5.66
C TYR A 85 -6.71 7.11 4.19
N LEU A 86 -5.97 6.11 3.67
CA LEU A 86 -5.44 6.14 2.30
C LEU A 86 -6.54 6.00 1.24
N ILE A 87 -7.53 5.14 1.46
CA ILE A 87 -8.69 5.02 0.56
C ILE A 87 -9.43 6.36 0.48
N LYS A 88 -9.73 6.99 1.63
CA LYS A 88 -10.46 8.26 1.66
C LYS A 88 -9.65 9.43 1.11
N LYS A 89 -8.33 9.39 1.25
CA LYS A 89 -7.42 10.43 0.74
C LYS A 89 -7.22 10.34 -0.77
N SER A 90 -7.43 9.17 -1.38
CA SER A 90 -7.25 8.97 -2.82
C SER A 90 -8.33 9.68 -3.65
N LYS A 91 -7.91 10.37 -4.72
CA LYS A 91 -8.83 10.95 -5.72
C LYS A 91 -9.35 9.93 -6.73
N LEU A 92 -8.67 8.80 -6.90
CA LEU A 92 -9.20 7.65 -7.64
C LEU A 92 -9.85 6.65 -6.68
N PRO A 93 -10.89 5.92 -7.13
CA PRO A 93 -11.41 4.79 -6.37
C PRO A 93 -10.27 3.86 -5.95
N ALA A 94 -10.29 3.41 -4.69
CA ALA A 94 -9.20 2.65 -4.12
C ALA A 94 -9.69 1.59 -3.13
N ILE A 95 -8.91 0.52 -3.04
CA ILE A 95 -8.94 -0.47 -1.96
C ILE A 95 -7.54 -0.56 -1.34
N TYR A 96 -7.42 -1.11 -0.11
CA TYR A 96 -6.11 -1.36 0.50
C TYR A 96 -5.76 -2.85 0.49
N GLY A 97 -4.47 -3.14 0.36
CA GLY A 97 -3.92 -4.51 0.35
C GLY A 97 -2.91 -4.74 1.47
N GLN A 98 -2.89 -5.96 2.01
CA GLN A 98 -1.93 -6.40 3.02
C GLN A 98 -1.39 -7.79 2.67
N ALA A 99 -0.08 -7.99 2.86
CA ALA A 99 0.59 -9.27 2.58
C ALA A 99 1.26 -9.85 3.85
N SER A 100 2.35 -9.24 4.34
CA SER A 100 3.12 -9.76 5.49
C SER A 100 2.27 -9.91 6.76
N SER A 101 1.35 -8.99 7.03
CA SER A 101 0.42 -9.09 8.16
C SER A 101 -0.45 -10.34 8.04
N PHE A 102 -1.04 -10.59 6.86
CA PHE A 102 -1.83 -11.80 6.62
C PHE A 102 -0.97 -13.06 6.77
N LEU A 103 0.25 -13.06 6.23
CA LEU A 103 1.19 -14.17 6.38
C LEU A 103 1.50 -14.44 7.86
N GLN A 104 1.69 -13.41 8.69
CA GLN A 104 1.94 -13.57 10.13
C GLN A 104 0.82 -14.35 10.82
N TYR A 105 -0.45 -13.99 10.56
CA TYR A 105 -1.60 -14.70 11.16
C TYR A 105 -1.89 -16.04 10.50
N ALA A 106 -1.57 -16.20 9.21
CA ALA A 106 -1.72 -17.46 8.48
C ALA A 106 -0.73 -18.56 8.90
N ARG A 107 0.36 -18.19 9.60
CA ARG A 107 1.32 -19.17 10.15
C ARG A 107 0.79 -19.92 11.38
N GLY A 108 -0.28 -19.42 12.01
CA GLY A 108 -0.99 -20.10 13.09
C GLY A 108 -2.16 -20.93 12.59
N ASP A 109 -3.11 -21.24 13.47
CA ASP A 109 -4.34 -21.93 13.09
C ASP A 109 -5.24 -21.06 12.18
N TYR A 110 -5.98 -21.70 11.27
CA TYR A 110 -6.92 -21.00 10.37
C TYR A 110 -7.90 -20.08 11.11
N LYS A 111 -8.30 -20.44 12.33
CA LYS A 111 -9.15 -19.61 13.19
C LYS A 111 -8.53 -18.23 13.47
N ILE A 112 -7.23 -18.18 13.71
CA ILE A 112 -6.49 -16.94 13.98
C ILE A 112 -6.52 -16.02 12.75
N LEU A 113 -6.25 -16.57 11.56
CA LEU A 113 -6.34 -15.81 10.30
C LEU A 113 -7.75 -15.29 10.07
N ARG A 114 -8.77 -16.14 10.26
CA ARG A 114 -10.18 -15.75 10.07
C ARG A 114 -10.59 -14.62 11.02
N GLU A 115 -10.15 -14.69 12.28
CA GLU A 115 -10.41 -13.66 13.28
C GLU A 115 -9.72 -12.34 12.91
N PHE A 116 -8.46 -12.40 12.49
CA PHE A 116 -7.74 -11.22 11.97
C PHE A 116 -8.46 -10.56 10.79
N VAL A 117 -8.90 -11.34 9.80
CA VAL A 117 -9.68 -10.82 8.66
C VAL A 117 -10.99 -10.20 9.12
N SER A 118 -11.70 -10.84 10.06
CA SER A 118 -12.93 -10.29 10.62
C SER A 118 -12.69 -8.94 11.32
N HIS A 119 -11.58 -8.79 12.04
CA HIS A 119 -11.22 -7.51 12.67
C HIS A 119 -10.91 -6.43 11.63
N GLN A 120 -10.24 -6.76 10.53
CA GLN A 120 -10.01 -5.80 9.42
C GLN A 120 -11.34 -5.31 8.84
N VAL A 121 -12.26 -6.24 8.52
CA VAL A 121 -13.57 -5.90 7.93
C VAL A 121 -14.43 -5.08 8.88
N SER A 122 -14.54 -5.50 10.15
CA SER A 122 -15.34 -4.78 11.14
C SER A 122 -14.76 -3.41 11.47
N GLY A 123 -13.43 -3.31 11.59
CA GLY A 123 -12.74 -2.04 11.82
C GLY A 123 -12.94 -1.05 10.67
N LEU A 124 -12.83 -1.51 9.43
CA LEU A 124 -13.08 -0.66 8.26
C LEU A 124 -14.55 -0.19 8.21
N ARG A 125 -15.52 -1.06 8.50
CA ARG A 125 -16.94 -0.67 8.59
C ARG A 125 -17.19 0.39 9.65
N LEU A 126 -16.54 0.27 10.81
CA LEU A 126 -16.62 1.26 11.88
C LEU A 126 -16.01 2.59 11.43
N ALA A 127 -14.84 2.57 10.78
CA ALA A 127 -14.20 3.76 10.25
C ALA A 127 -15.09 4.47 9.21
N GLU A 128 -15.67 3.72 8.27
CA GLU A 128 -16.62 4.23 7.27
C GLU A 128 -17.88 4.86 7.88
N ALA A 129 -18.38 4.30 8.99
CA ALA A 129 -19.61 4.79 9.62
C ALA A 129 -19.41 6.05 10.47
N TYR A 130 -18.22 6.24 11.06
CA TYR A 130 -18.04 7.23 12.13
C TYR A 130 -16.88 8.20 11.93
N LEU A 131 -15.95 7.93 11.00
CA LEU A 131 -14.79 8.79 10.79
C LEU A 131 -14.96 9.61 9.52
N THR A 132 -14.41 10.81 9.54
CA THR A 132 -14.13 11.61 8.33
C THR A 132 -12.67 12.00 8.37
N LEU A 133 -12.08 12.28 7.20
CA LEU A 133 -10.76 12.87 7.19
C LEU A 133 -10.83 14.26 7.80
N LYS A 134 -9.78 14.62 8.54
CA LYS A 134 -9.61 15.99 9.00
C LYS A 134 -9.40 16.88 7.78
N GLU A 135 -10.14 17.99 7.72
CA GLU A 135 -9.91 19.04 6.73
C GLU A 135 -8.59 19.77 7.07
N ASP A 136 -7.82 20.09 6.03
CA ASP A 136 -6.57 20.86 6.14
C ASP A 136 -6.85 22.35 6.41
#